data_AF-A0A9P5E7L9-F1
#
_entry.id   AF-A0A9P5E7L9-F1
#
_cell.length_a   1.000
_cell.length_b   1.000
_cell.length_c   1.000
_cell.angle_alpha   90.00
_cell.angle_beta   90.00
_cell.angle_gamma   90.00
#
_symmetry.space_group_name_H-M   'P 1'
#
loop_
_entity.id
_entity.type
_entity.pdbx_description
1 polymer ?
#
loop_
_entity_poly.entity_id
_entity_poly.type
_entity_poly.pdbx_seq_one_letter_code
_entity_poly.pdbx_strand_id
1 'polypeptide(L)'
;MASIETTSQSKRLMVYFRLLQHWSMVSHRVNHRSKTVEFLVQWIDSPRSWELEEFLPQIGHETVYNYWKDRGGRDEVTGLEEHHVFKVKSKGWKKGEWSYNCQWVGYPPEQNTWEPEAKIMDIAPAAVEDLEAREAVRKAKSAARKAVEKAASQQEADEDTEVANH
;
A
#
# COMPACT_ATOMS: atom_id res chain seq x y z
N MET A 1 23.32 -14.35 -24.50
CA MET A 1 22.64 -14.58 -23.20
C MET A 1 21.86 -13.32 -22.85
N ALA A 2 20.59 -13.27 -23.26
CA ALA A 2 19.69 -12.16 -22.94
C ALA A 2 18.26 -12.72 -22.82
N SER A 3 17.43 -12.04 -22.04
CA SER A 3 15.98 -12.27 -21.84
C SER A 3 15.58 -13.16 -20.66
N ILE A 4 15.68 -12.60 -19.46
CA ILE A 4 14.74 -12.92 -18.38
C ILE A 4 14.20 -11.68 -17.64
N GLU A 5 14.79 -10.50 -17.85
CA GLU A 5 14.37 -9.26 -17.15
C GLU A 5 13.22 -8.51 -17.83
N THR A 6 12.95 -8.75 -19.12
CA THR A 6 11.94 -8.01 -19.89
C THR A 6 10.50 -8.38 -19.49
N THR A 7 10.27 -9.60 -19.00
CA THR A 7 8.93 -10.08 -18.63
C THR A 7 8.38 -9.39 -17.37
N SER A 8 9.25 -9.00 -16.44
CA SER A 8 8.83 -8.37 -15.17
C SER A 8 8.43 -6.90 -15.38
N GLN A 9 9.20 -6.12 -16.16
CA GLN A 9 8.85 -4.73 -16.49
C GLN A 9 7.61 -4.63 -17.39
N SER A 10 7.44 -5.52 -18.37
CA SER A 10 6.27 -5.51 -19.25
C SER A 10 4.98 -5.93 -18.55
N LYS A 11 5.04 -6.83 -17.56
CA LYS A 11 3.90 -7.14 -16.67
C LYS A 11 3.51 -5.92 -15.83
N ARG A 12 4.50 -5.20 -15.28
CA ARG A 12 4.29 -3.98 -14.48
C ARG A 12 3.57 -2.89 -15.27
N LEU A 13 3.87 -2.72 -16.56
CA LEU A 13 3.22 -1.74 -17.45
C LEU A 13 1.78 -2.12 -17.87
N MET A 14 1.47 -3.42 -18.02
CA MET A 14 0.10 -3.86 -18.35
C MET A 14 -0.90 -3.70 -17.19
N VAL A 15 -0.40 -3.65 -15.95
CA VAL A 15 -1.23 -3.38 -14.76
C VAL A 15 -1.70 -1.90 -14.73
N TYR A 16 -0.85 -0.95 -15.13
CA TYR A 16 -1.17 0.48 -15.03
C TYR A 16 -2.20 0.99 -16.05
N PHE A 17 -2.39 0.32 -17.20
CA PHE A 17 -3.38 0.74 -18.21
C PHE A 17 -4.82 0.27 -17.93
N ARG A 18 -5.03 -0.56 -16.89
CA ARG A 18 -6.32 -1.23 -16.58
C ARG A 18 -7.06 -0.64 -15.37
N LEU A 19 -6.70 0.55 -14.92
CA LEU A 19 -7.17 1.14 -13.66
C LEU A 19 -8.65 1.62 -13.62
N LEU A 20 -9.50 1.29 -14.61
CA LEU A 20 -10.88 1.80 -14.65
C LEU A 20 -11.97 0.80 -15.06
N GLN A 21 -11.71 -0.51 -15.16
CA GLN A 21 -12.75 -1.44 -15.63
C GLN A 21 -12.82 -2.76 -14.85
N HIS A 22 -14.06 -3.22 -14.65
CA HIS A 22 -14.48 -4.34 -13.80
C HIS A 22 -13.73 -5.64 -14.11
N TRP A 23 -13.06 -6.22 -13.12
CA TRP A 23 -12.45 -7.55 -13.19
C TRP A 23 -12.99 -8.40 -12.03
N SER A 24 -12.93 -9.72 -12.18
CA SER A 24 -13.39 -10.64 -11.12
C SER A 24 -12.39 -11.76 -10.86
N MET A 25 -12.31 -12.16 -9.59
CA MET A 25 -11.55 -13.34 -9.18
C MET A 25 -12.42 -14.57 -9.32
N VAL A 26 -11.97 -15.49 -10.18
CA VAL A 26 -12.69 -16.72 -10.48
C VAL A 26 -12.30 -17.83 -9.50
N SER A 27 -11.00 -17.96 -9.24
CA SER A 27 -10.44 -19.02 -8.39
C SER A 27 -9.10 -18.58 -7.80
N HIS A 28 -8.55 -19.37 -6.89
CA HIS A 28 -7.22 -19.20 -6.34
C HIS A 28 -6.45 -20.52 -6.37
N ARG A 29 -5.13 -20.45 -6.28
CA ARG A 29 -4.25 -21.59 -6.02
C ARG A 29 -3.18 -21.19 -5.03
N VAL A 30 -2.81 -22.12 -4.16
CA VAL A 30 -1.84 -21.91 -3.10
C VAL A 30 -0.55 -22.64 -3.42
N ASN A 31 0.57 -21.94 -3.29
CA ASN A 31 1.89 -22.55 -3.30
C ASN A 31 2.46 -22.56 -1.88
N HIS A 32 2.33 -23.71 -1.20
CA HIS A 32 2.81 -23.87 0.19
C HIS A 32 4.33 -23.84 0.34
N ARG A 33 5.09 -24.01 -0.76
CA ARG A 33 6.56 -23.93 -0.75
C ARG A 33 7.01 -22.48 -0.69
N SER A 34 6.46 -21.62 -1.54
CA SER A 34 6.79 -20.20 -1.58
C SER A 34 5.88 -19.33 -0.72
N LYS A 35 4.87 -19.92 -0.09
CA LYS A 35 3.85 -19.22 0.71
C LYS A 35 3.09 -18.15 -0.07
N THR A 36 2.99 -18.34 -1.39
CA THR A 36 2.30 -17.40 -2.29
C THR A 36 0.93 -17.92 -2.69
N VAL A 37 0.05 -17.00 -3.00
CA VAL A 37 -1.26 -17.27 -3.58
C VAL A 37 -1.33 -16.60 -4.94
N GLU A 38 -1.93 -17.28 -5.91
CA GLU A 38 -2.27 -16.70 -7.20
C GLU A 38 -3.78 -16.78 -7.41
N PHE A 39 -4.36 -15.74 -7.99
CA PHE A 39 -5.75 -15.72 -8.41
C PHE A 39 -5.87 -15.92 -9.90
N LEU A 40 -6.86 -16.72 -10.31
CA LEU A 40 -7.32 -16.73 -11.68
C LEU A 40 -8.23 -15.52 -11.89
N VAL A 41 -7.73 -14.52 -12.59
CA VAL A 41 -8.44 -13.27 -12.86
C VAL A 41 -9.14 -13.34 -14.21
N GLN A 42 -10.43 -13.02 -14.23
CA GLN A 42 -11.16 -12.71 -15.47
C GLN A 42 -11.09 -11.21 -15.72
N TRP A 43 -10.45 -10.86 -16.83
CA TRP A 43 -10.39 -9.49 -17.35
C TRP A 43 -11.50 -9.25 -18.36
N ILE A 44 -11.88 -7.98 -18.57
CA ILE A 44 -12.71 -7.60 -19.72
C ILE A 44 -11.86 -7.72 -20.99
N ASP A 45 -12.44 -8.32 -22.02
CA ASP A 45 -11.87 -8.43 -23.37
C ASP A 45 -10.46 -9.01 -23.43
N SER A 46 -10.07 -9.79 -22.42
CA SER A 46 -8.75 -10.41 -22.35
C SER A 46 -8.86 -11.82 -21.73
N PRO A 47 -8.01 -12.77 -22.15
CA PRO A 47 -8.00 -14.11 -21.59
C PRO A 47 -7.72 -14.08 -20.09
N ARG A 48 -8.25 -15.08 -19.37
CA ARG A 48 -7.92 -15.26 -17.96
C ARG A 48 -6.43 -15.46 -17.77
N SER A 49 -5.88 -14.90 -16.70
CA SER A 49 -4.49 -15.12 -16.29
C SER A 49 -4.40 -15.39 -14.79
N TRP A 50 -3.32 -16.04 -14.41
CA TRP A 50 -2.95 -16.20 -13.00
C TRP A 50 -2.12 -14.99 -12.58
N GLU A 51 -2.59 -14.27 -11.57
CA GLU A 51 -1.91 -13.11 -11.00
C GLU A 51 -1.57 -13.35 -9.53
N LEU A 52 -0.38 -12.90 -9.10
CA LEU A 52 0.04 -13.04 -7.71
C LEU A 52 -0.78 -12.14 -6.79
N GLU A 53 -1.15 -12.69 -5.63
CA GLU A 53 -1.88 -12.00 -4.56
C GLU A 53 -1.18 -10.70 -4.15
N GLU A 54 0.15 -10.63 -4.18
CA GLU A 54 0.92 -9.44 -3.80
C GLU A 54 0.77 -8.24 -4.77
N PHE A 55 0.37 -8.47 -6.02
CA PHE A 55 0.25 -7.41 -7.03
C PHE A 55 -1.16 -6.85 -7.16
N LEU A 56 -2.18 -7.64 -6.82
CA LEU A 56 -3.58 -7.22 -6.93
C LEU A 56 -4.01 -6.11 -5.95
N PRO A 57 -3.45 -5.98 -4.74
CA PRO A 57 -3.70 -4.85 -3.86
C PRO A 57 -3.52 -3.47 -4.49
N GLN A 58 -2.66 -3.35 -5.51
CA GLN A 58 -2.44 -2.10 -6.25
C GLN A 58 -3.63 -1.74 -7.15
N ILE A 59 -4.46 -2.73 -7.50
CA ILE A 59 -5.60 -2.60 -8.42
C ILE A 59 -6.92 -2.59 -7.63
N GLY A 60 -7.00 -3.33 -6.54
CA GLY A 60 -8.20 -3.43 -5.71
C GLY A 60 -7.99 -4.28 -4.46
N HIS A 61 -7.26 -3.74 -3.48
CA HIS A 61 -7.05 -4.40 -2.18
C HIS A 61 -8.38 -4.84 -1.53
N GLU A 62 -9.45 -4.08 -1.75
CA GLU A 62 -10.78 -4.43 -1.25
C GLU A 62 -11.34 -5.73 -1.83
N THR A 63 -11.16 -5.93 -3.13
CA THR A 63 -11.60 -7.12 -3.83
C THR A 63 -10.93 -8.36 -3.25
N VAL A 64 -9.61 -8.30 -2.99
CA VAL A 64 -8.82 -9.41 -2.44
C VAL A 64 -9.33 -9.84 -1.07
N TYR A 65 -9.50 -8.91 -0.13
CA TYR A 65 -9.96 -9.29 1.20
C TYR A 65 -11.42 -9.79 1.17
N ASN A 66 -12.29 -9.20 0.35
CA ASN A 66 -13.69 -9.65 0.23
C ASN A 66 -13.77 -11.08 -0.30
N TYR A 67 -12.94 -11.41 -1.30
CA TYR A 67 -12.85 -12.77 -1.82
C TYR A 67 -12.50 -13.80 -0.74
N TRP A 68 -11.57 -13.47 0.15
CA TRP A 68 -11.22 -14.34 1.27
C TRP A 68 -12.30 -14.37 2.35
N LYS A 69 -12.86 -13.21 2.70
CA LYS A 69 -13.93 -13.08 3.69
C LYS A 69 -15.13 -13.96 3.32
N ASP A 70 -15.54 -13.95 2.06
CA ASP A 70 -16.66 -14.74 1.56
C ASP A 70 -16.41 -16.26 1.61
N ARG A 71 -15.15 -16.68 1.86
CA ARG A 71 -14.72 -18.07 1.94
C ARG A 71 -14.29 -18.50 3.34
N GLY A 72 -14.54 -17.67 4.36
CA GLY A 72 -14.19 -17.97 5.76
C GLY A 72 -12.87 -17.37 6.24
N GLY A 73 -12.18 -16.59 5.40
CA GLY A 73 -10.91 -15.95 5.71
C GLY A 73 -9.72 -16.57 4.98
N ARG A 74 -8.66 -15.79 4.82
CA ARG A 74 -7.50 -16.19 4.02
C ARG A 74 -6.77 -17.39 4.64
N ASP A 75 -6.52 -17.35 5.94
CA ASP A 75 -5.75 -18.41 6.61
C ASP A 75 -6.49 -19.76 6.58
N GLU A 76 -7.79 -19.77 6.83
CA GLU A 76 -8.62 -20.99 6.76
C GLU A 76 -8.60 -21.61 5.35
N VAL A 77 -8.74 -20.77 4.33
CA VAL A 77 -8.81 -21.24 2.94
C VAL A 77 -7.45 -21.66 2.39
N THR A 78 -6.38 -20.99 2.81
CA THR A 78 -5.05 -21.19 2.24
C THR A 78 -4.15 -22.10 3.06
N GLY A 79 -4.41 -22.27 4.36
CA GLY A 79 -3.53 -22.99 5.29
C GLY A 79 -2.13 -22.37 5.39
N LEU A 80 -1.99 -21.08 5.06
CA LEU A 80 -0.72 -20.35 5.18
C LEU A 80 -0.66 -19.61 6.52
N GLU A 81 0.46 -19.77 7.23
CA GLU A 81 0.75 -19.05 8.48
C GLU A 81 1.64 -17.81 8.24
N GLU A 82 2.17 -17.68 7.02
CA GLU A 82 3.06 -16.59 6.62
C GLU A 82 2.32 -15.58 5.75
N HIS A 83 2.57 -14.30 6.01
CA HIS A 83 1.91 -13.17 5.37
C HIS A 83 2.91 -12.20 4.77
N HIS A 84 2.54 -11.62 3.63
CA HIS A 84 3.33 -10.60 2.96
C HIS A 84 2.87 -9.21 3.40
N VAL A 85 3.82 -8.32 3.67
CA VAL A 85 3.51 -6.92 3.97
C VAL A 85 2.99 -6.25 2.70
N PHE A 86 1.75 -5.76 2.74
CA PHE A 86 1.22 -4.92 1.68
C PHE A 86 1.69 -3.47 1.84
N LYS A 87 1.58 -2.92 3.06
CA LYS A 87 1.92 -1.52 3.32
C LYS A 87 2.30 -1.30 4.78
N VAL A 88 3.35 -0.51 5.01
CA VAL A 88 3.63 0.04 6.33
C VAL A 88 2.90 1.38 6.50
N LYS A 89 1.96 1.46 7.45
CA LYS A 89 1.13 2.67 7.66
C LYS A 89 1.87 3.76 8.44
N SER A 90 2.59 3.38 9.49
CA SER A 90 3.24 4.30 10.43
C SER A 90 4.34 3.61 11.23
N LYS A 91 5.32 4.39 11.70
CA LYS A 91 6.29 4.00 12.73
C LYS A 91 5.88 4.52 14.09
N GLY A 92 6.18 3.79 15.17
CA GLY A 92 5.90 4.25 16.53
C GLY A 92 6.55 3.38 17.60
N TRP A 93 6.58 3.89 18.83
CA TRP A 93 7.06 3.14 19.99
C TRP A 93 5.93 2.26 20.54
N LYS A 94 6.14 0.94 20.57
CA LYS A 94 5.18 -0.04 21.06
C LYS A 94 5.89 -1.11 21.87
N LYS A 95 5.30 -1.50 23.00
CA LYS A 95 5.81 -2.57 23.87
C LYS A 95 7.31 -2.46 24.23
N GLY A 96 7.84 -1.23 24.30
CA GLY A 96 9.24 -0.99 24.68
C GLY A 96 10.25 -1.03 23.54
N GLU A 97 9.81 -1.07 22.29
CA GLU A 97 10.69 -0.99 21.12
C GLU A 97 10.07 -0.16 19.98
N TRP A 98 10.89 0.15 18.97
CA TRP A 98 10.38 0.71 17.73
C TRP A 98 9.66 -0.36 16.92
N SER A 99 8.48 -0.02 16.43
CA SER A 99 7.62 -0.93 15.67
C SER A 99 6.95 -0.21 14.50
N TYR A 100 6.57 -1.00 13.50
CA TYR A 100 5.81 -0.56 12.35
C TYR A 100 4.38 -1.10 12.40
N ASN A 101 3.39 -0.27 12.07
CA ASN A 101 2.02 -0.74 11.86
C ASN A 101 1.87 -1.27 10.44
N CYS A 102 1.76 -2.58 10.28
CA CYS A 102 1.78 -3.28 9.01
C CYS A 102 0.37 -3.67 8.57
N GLN A 103 0.03 -3.34 7.33
CA GLN A 103 -1.10 -3.91 6.61
C GLN A 103 -0.61 -5.10 5.80
N TRP A 104 -1.36 -6.20 5.87
CA TRP A 104 -1.02 -7.47 5.26
C TRP A 104 -1.78 -7.69 3.96
N VAL A 105 -1.14 -8.35 3.00
CA VAL A 105 -1.79 -8.77 1.75
C VAL A 105 -2.99 -9.68 2.08
N GLY A 106 -4.16 -9.34 1.53
CA GLY A 106 -5.39 -10.10 1.74
C GLY A 106 -6.15 -9.76 3.02
N TYR A 107 -5.69 -8.76 3.80
CA TYR A 107 -6.28 -8.37 5.08
C TYR A 107 -6.66 -6.89 5.14
N PRO A 108 -7.86 -6.56 5.65
CA PRO A 108 -8.30 -5.19 5.71
C PRO A 108 -7.52 -4.39 6.78
N PRO A 109 -7.47 -3.04 6.68
CA PRO A 109 -6.67 -2.19 7.59
C PRO A 109 -6.96 -2.37 9.08
N GLU A 110 -8.17 -2.82 9.44
CA GLU A 110 -8.59 -3.08 10.81
C GLU A 110 -7.83 -4.25 11.45
N GLN A 111 -7.23 -5.12 10.62
CA GLN A 111 -6.41 -6.25 11.05
C GLN A 111 -4.90 -5.95 10.97
N ASN A 112 -4.53 -4.67 10.84
CA ASN A 112 -3.13 -4.30 10.91
C ASN A 112 -2.52 -4.67 12.27
N THR A 113 -1.29 -5.14 12.26
CA THR A 113 -0.54 -5.47 13.48
C THR A 113 0.66 -4.55 13.64
N TRP A 114 1.17 -4.43 14.87
CA TRP A 114 2.41 -3.73 15.15
C TRP A 114 3.55 -4.74 15.22
N GLU A 115 4.48 -4.64 14.29
CA GLU A 115 5.60 -5.57 14.12
C GLU A 115 6.92 -4.89 14.50
N PRO A 116 7.86 -5.59 15.14
CA PRO A 116 9.17 -5.06 15.48
C PRO A 116 9.91 -4.46 14.27
N GLU A 117 10.60 -3.35 14.48
CA GLU A 117 11.36 -2.67 13.41
C GLU A 117 12.33 -3.63 12.71
N ALA A 118 13.09 -4.41 13.47
CA ALA A 118 14.07 -5.33 12.90
C ALA A 118 13.43 -6.38 11.96
N LYS A 119 12.24 -6.90 12.31
CA LYS A 119 11.51 -7.86 11.49
C LYS A 119 11.11 -7.27 10.13
N ILE A 120 10.56 -6.06 10.14
CA ILE A 120 10.04 -5.43 8.91
C ILE A 120 11.16 -4.91 8.01
N MET A 121 12.26 -4.45 8.58
CA MET A 121 13.45 -4.07 7.82
C MET A 121 14.07 -5.26 7.08
N ASP A 122 13.94 -6.47 7.64
CA ASP A 122 14.40 -7.71 7.01
C ASP A 122 13.45 -8.17 5.88
N ILE A 123 12.15 -8.27 6.16
CA ILE A 123 11.20 -8.90 5.22
C ILE A 123 10.60 -7.94 4.19
N ALA A 124 10.58 -6.63 4.47
CA ALA A 124 9.88 -5.63 3.64
C ALA A 124 10.55 -4.24 3.64
N PRO A 125 11.86 -4.13 3.34
CA PRO A 125 12.58 -2.85 3.36
C PRO A 125 11.95 -1.81 2.42
N ALA A 126 11.50 -2.23 1.24
CA ALA A 126 10.85 -1.34 0.28
C ALA A 126 9.55 -0.70 0.81
N ALA A 127 8.82 -1.38 1.70
CA ALA A 127 7.61 -0.83 2.32
C ALA A 127 7.94 0.22 3.39
N VAL A 128 9.12 0.12 4.01
CA VAL A 128 9.65 1.13 4.93
C VAL A 128 10.10 2.38 4.15
N GLU A 129 10.81 2.20 3.05
CA GLU A 129 11.20 3.31 2.16
C GLU A 129 9.97 4.11 1.66
N ASP A 130 8.89 3.42 1.27
CA ASP A 130 7.63 4.07 0.90
C ASP A 130 7.01 4.87 2.07
N LEU A 131 7.10 4.37 3.30
CA LEU A 131 6.66 5.13 4.49
C LEU A 131 7.48 6.41 4.64
N GLU A 132 8.80 6.30 4.62
CA GLU A 132 9.71 7.44 4.81
C GLU A 132 9.48 8.51 3.74
N ALA A 133 9.35 8.10 2.48
CA ALA A 133 9.02 9.01 1.38
C ALA A 133 7.68 9.72 1.62
N ARG A 134 6.63 8.99 2.03
CA ARG A 134 5.33 9.58 2.36
C ARG A 134 5.39 10.55 3.54
N GLU A 135 6.19 10.24 4.56
CA GLU A 135 6.38 11.11 5.71
C GLU A 135 7.13 12.40 5.35
N ALA A 136 8.15 12.32 4.49
CA ALA A 136 8.86 13.47 3.95
C ALA A 136 7.92 14.41 3.18
N VAL A 137 7.10 13.85 2.28
CA VAL A 137 6.08 14.60 1.54
C VAL A 137 5.07 15.25 2.48
N ARG A 138 4.59 14.52 3.50
CA ARG A 138 3.65 15.06 4.50
C ARG A 138 4.26 16.23 5.28
N LYS A 139 5.52 16.10 5.69
CA LYS A 139 6.26 17.15 6.42
C LYS A 139 6.43 18.40 5.54
N ALA A 140 6.81 18.24 4.28
CA ALA A 140 6.94 19.33 3.32
C ALA A 140 5.60 20.07 3.11
N LYS A 141 4.50 19.33 2.89
CA LYS A 141 3.15 19.91 2.76
C LYS A 141 2.74 20.68 4.02
N SER A 142 3.01 20.13 5.20
CA SER A 142 2.70 20.82 6.46
C SER A 142 3.51 22.10 6.65
N ALA A 143 4.79 22.12 6.26
CA ALA A 143 5.62 23.31 6.32
C ALA A 143 5.14 24.38 5.34
N ALA A 144 4.79 24.00 4.11
CA ALA A 144 4.24 24.91 3.10
C ALA A 144 2.94 25.56 3.57
N ARG A 145 2.01 24.78 4.13
CA ARG A 145 0.74 25.32 4.67
C ARG A 145 0.98 26.36 5.77
N LYS A 146 1.91 26.07 6.70
CA LYS A 146 2.27 27.02 7.78
C LYS A 146 2.89 28.31 7.26
N ALA A 147 3.71 28.23 6.20
CA ALA A 147 4.31 29.41 5.60
C ALA A 147 3.27 30.31 4.93
N VAL A 148 2.29 29.72 4.23
CA VAL A 148 1.18 30.44 3.60
C VAL A 148 0.30 31.13 4.64
N GLU A 149 -0.07 30.42 5.72
CA GLU A 149 -0.88 30.97 6.81
C GLU A 149 -0.17 32.15 7.50
N LYS A 150 1.15 32.02 7.76
CA LYS A 150 1.95 33.11 8.32
C LYS A 150 2.01 34.33 7.38
N ALA A 151 2.17 34.11 6.08
CA ALA A 151 2.21 35.19 5.10
C ALA A 151 0.88 35.94 5.01
N ALA A 152 -0.26 35.23 5.04
CA ALA A 152 -1.59 35.83 5.06
C ALA A 152 -1.81 36.68 6.33
N SER A 153 -1.46 36.17 7.51
CA SER A 153 -1.58 36.93 8.76
C SER A 153 -0.67 38.16 8.82
N GLN A 154 0.46 38.14 8.11
CA GLN A 154 1.39 39.28 8.04
C GLN A 154 0.86 40.36 7.09
N GLN A 155 0.24 39.98 5.97
CA GLN A 155 -0.39 40.91 5.03
C GLN A 155 -1.58 41.64 5.65
N GLU A 156 -2.46 40.94 6.38
CA GLU A 156 -3.58 41.57 7.10
C GLU A 156 -3.10 42.56 8.18
N ALA A 157 -2.02 42.23 8.90
CA ALA A 157 -1.43 43.11 9.91
C ALA A 157 -0.78 44.37 9.29
N ASP A 158 -0.10 44.23 8.15
CA ASP A 158 0.55 45.35 7.47
C ASP A 158 -0.50 46.30 6.85
N GLU A 159 -1.61 45.77 6.33
CA GLU A 159 -2.72 46.56 5.76
C GLU A 159 -3.44 47.40 6.83
N ASP A 160 -3.75 46.82 8.01
CA ASP A 160 -4.38 47.54 9.13
C ASP A 160 -3.51 48.67 9.70
N THR A 161 -2.18 48.53 9.63
CA THR A 161 -1.24 49.55 10.12
C THR A 161 -1.13 50.75 9.17
N GLU A 162 -1.43 50.56 7.88
CA GLU A 162 -1.41 51.63 6.87
C GLU A 162 -2.69 52.49 6.94
N VAL A 163 -3.86 51.89 7.20
CA VAL A 163 -5.14 52.63 7.35
C VAL A 163 -5.18 53.50 8.61
N ALA A 164 -4.47 53.12 9.68
CA ALA A 164 -4.45 53.88 10.94
C ALA A 164 -3.58 55.15 10.90
N ASN A 165 -2.78 55.35 9.84
CA ASN A 165 -1.87 56.50 9.69
C ASN A 165 -2.42 57.59 8.73
N HIS A 166 -3.70 57.53 8.36
CA HIS A 166 -4.42 58.55 7.56
C HIS A 166 -5.56 59.17 8.37
#